data_AF-A0A7K8VCU0-F1
#
_entry.id   AF-A0A7K8VCU0-F1
#
_cell.length_a   1.000
_cell.length_b   1.000
_cell.length_c   1.000
_cell.angle_alpha   90.00
_cell.angle_beta   90.00
_cell.angle_gamma   90.00
#
_symmetry.space_group_name_H-M   'P 1'
#
loop_
_entity.id
_entity.type
_entity.pdbx_description
1 polymer ?
#
loop_
_entity_poly.entity_id
_entity_poly.type
_entity_poly.pdbx_seq_one_letter_code
_entity_poly.pdbx_strand_id
1 'polypeptide(L)' 'SILEERILGADTSAELEETGRVLSIGDGIARVYGLRNVQAEEMVEFSSGLK' A
#
# COMPACT_ATOMS: atom_id res chain seq x y z
N SER A 1 -6.93 -10.54 -5.59
CA SER A 1 -5.94 -10.77 -4.50
C SER A 1 -4.53 -10.44 -4.98
N ILE A 2 -3.61 -9.99 -4.12
CA ILE A 2 -2.23 -9.63 -4.54
C ILE A 2 -1.53 -10.81 -5.26
N LEU A 3 -1.78 -12.04 -4.82
CA LEU A 3 -1.25 -13.25 -5.45
C LEU A 3 -1.82 -13.49 -6.85
N GLU A 4 -3.09 -13.16 -7.07
CA GLU A 4 -3.77 -13.29 -8.36
C GLU A 4 -3.29 -12.23 -9.35
N GLU A 5 -3.09 -10.99 -8.91
CA GLU A 5 -2.50 -9.92 -9.74
C GLU A 5 -1.09 -10.30 -10.23
N ARG A 6 -0.28 -10.91 -9.35
CA ARG A 6 1.04 -11.44 -9.72
C ARG A 6 0.97 -12.59 -10.73
N ILE A 7 -0.05 -13.44 -10.67
CA ILE A 7 -0.26 -14.55 -11.61
C ILE A 7 -0.73 -14.03 -12.98
N LEU A 8 -1.55 -12.98 -12.98
CA LEU A 8 -2.05 -12.33 -14.19
C LEU A 8 -0.98 -11.49 -14.91
N GLY A 9 0.19 -11.28 -14.30
CA GLY A 9 1.30 -10.54 -14.90
C GLY A 9 1.01 -9.05 -15.09
N ALA A 10 0.06 -8.50 -14.35
CA ALA A 10 -0.20 -7.06 -14.34
C ALA A 10 0.98 -6.35 -13.67
N ASP A 11 1.73 -5.56 -14.44
CA ASP A 11 2.93 -4.88 -13.96
C ASP A 11 2.55 -3.59 -13.22
N THR A 12 2.09 -3.72 -11.98
CA THR A 12 1.80 -2.60 -11.08
C THR A 12 3.05 -2.12 -10.33
N SER A 13 4.24 -2.49 -10.84
CA SER A 13 5.52 -2.26 -10.15
C SER A 13 5.80 -0.77 -9.89
N ALA A 14 5.47 0.10 -10.86
CA ALA A 14 5.63 1.55 -10.74
C ALA A 14 4.63 2.16 -9.73
N GLU A 15 3.38 1.69 -9.74
CA GLU A 15 2.37 2.16 -8.77
C GLU A 15 2.74 1.78 -7.33
N LEU A 16 3.35 0.60 -7.13
CA LEU A 16 3.76 0.13 -5.80
C LEU A 16 4.98 0.86 -5.20
N GLU A 17 5.65 1.72 -5.96
CA GLU A 17 6.75 2.54 -5.43
C GLU A 17 6.24 3.63 -4.50
N GLU A 18 5.18 4.34 -4.93
CA GLU A 18 4.63 5.51 -4.24
C GLU A 18 3.23 5.27 -3.64
N THR A 19 2.55 4.19 -4.04
CA THR A 19 1.23 3.85 -3.52
C THR A 19 1.22 2.45 -2.90
N GLY A 20 0.22 2.20 -2.06
CA GLY A 20 0.07 0.92 -1.39
C GLY A 20 -1.37 0.57 -1.11
N ARG A 21 -1.59 -0.71 -0.84
CA ARG A 21 -2.89 -1.27 -0.50
C ARG A 21 -2.93 -1.69 0.96
N VAL A 22 -3.95 -1.24 1.68
CA VAL A 22 -4.17 -1.64 3.08
C VAL A 22 -4.56 -3.12 3.12
N LEU A 23 -3.80 -3.91 3.89
CA LEU A 23 -4.06 -5.33 4.15
C LEU A 23 -4.97 -5.51 5.37
N SER A 24 -4.74 -4.74 6.43
CA SER A 24 -5.48 -4.82 7.68
C SER A 24 -5.38 -3.53 8.46
N ILE A 25 -6.40 -3.22 9.25
CA ILE A 25 -6.43 -2.10 10.20
C ILE A 25 -6.86 -2.65 11.57
N GLY A 26 -6.16 -2.28 12.64
CA GLY A 26 -6.51 -2.62 14.01
C GLY A 26 -5.86 -1.66 14.99
N ASP A 27 -6.58 -1.23 16.02
CA ASP A 27 -6.10 -0.34 17.09
C ASP A 27 -5.39 0.94 16.59
N GLY A 28 -5.86 1.51 15.47
CA GLY A 28 -5.25 2.69 14.85
C GLY A 28 -3.96 2.41 14.05
N ILE A 29 -3.57 1.14 13.90
CA ILE A 29 -2.40 0.72 13.13
C ILE A 29 -2.88 0.04 11.84
N ALA A 30 -2.41 0.55 10.70
CA ALA A 30 -2.64 -0.06 9.39
C ALA A 30 -1.41 -0.84 8.93
N ARG A 31 -1.64 -2.00 8.32
CA ARG A 31 -0.61 -2.75 7.59
C ARG A 31 -0.82 -2.54 6.11
N VAL A 32 0.17 -1.99 5.41
CA VAL A 32 0.09 -1.64 3.99
C VAL A 32 1.11 -2.45 3.19
N TYR A 33 0.72 -2.89 2.01
CA TYR A 33 1.60 -3.52 1.02
C TYR A 33 1.86 -2.55 -0.14
N GLY A 34 3.12 -2.33 -0.52
CA GLY A 34 3.52 -1.30 -1.48
C GLY A 34 4.40 -0.26 -0.81
N LEU A 35 4.29 1.00 -1.22
CA LEU A 35 5.04 2.13 -0.66
C LEU A 35 6.54 1.86 -0.55
N ARG A 36 7.15 1.31 -1.60
CA ARG A 36 8.57 0.86 -1.53
C ARG A 36 9.55 2.00 -1.27
N ASN A 37 9.20 3.22 -1.65
CA ASN A 37 10.05 4.39 -1.49
C ASN A 37 9.70 5.24 -0.25
N VAL A 38 8.79 4.77 0.62
CA VAL A 38 8.42 5.51 1.83
C VAL A 38 9.59 5.60 2.80
N GLN A 39 9.74 6.77 3.40
CA GLN A 39 10.77 7.05 4.40
C GLN A 39 10.24 6.81 5.82
N ALA A 40 11.16 6.58 6.75
CA ALA A 40 10.82 6.56 8.16
C ALA A 40 10.27 7.94 8.57
N GLU A 41 9.20 7.95 9.37
CA GLU A 41 8.51 9.16 9.83
C GLU A 41 7.83 9.98 8.71
N GLU A 42 7.64 9.41 7.52
CA GLU A 42 6.89 10.05 6.45
C GLU A 42 5.38 9.98 6.72
N MET A 43 4.69 11.10 6.50
CA MET A 43 3.23 11.17 6.61
C MET A 43 2.58 10.60 5.36
N VAL A 44 1.67 9.64 5.54
CA VAL A 44 0.92 8.99 4.47
C VAL A 44 -0.55 9.36 4.53
N GLU A 45 -1.20 9.51 3.37
CA GLU A 45 -2.62 9.83 3.28
C GLU A 45 -3.44 8.59 2.90
N PHE A 46 -4.51 8.32 3.64
CA PHE A 46 -5.43 7.23 3.32
C PHE A 46 -6.54 7.71 2.39
N SER A 47 -6.91 6.89 1.41
CA SER A 47 -8.02 7.17 0.49
C SER A 47 -9.38 7.32 1.17
N SER A 48 -9.51 6.88 2.43
CA SER A 48 -10.69 7.10 3.26
C SER A 48 -10.80 8.53 3.83
N GLY A 49 -9.84 9.41 3.55
CA GLY A 49 -9.81 10.79 4.08
C GLY A 49 -9.51 10.87 5.57
N LEU A 50 -9.08 9.76 6.19
CA LEU A 50 -8.53 9.76 7.53
C LEU A 50 -7.10 10.30 7.43
N LYS A 51 -6.91 11.52 7.96
CA LYS A 51 -5.58 12.10 8.21
C LYS A 51 -5.00 11.52 9.48
#